data_AF-A0A1B0ZF82-F1
#
_entry.id   AF-A0A1B0ZF82-F1
#
_cell.length_a   1.000
_cell.length_b   1.000
_cell.length_c   1.000
_cell.angle_alpha   90.00
_cell.angle_beta   90.00
_cell.angle_gamma   90.00
#
_symmetry.space_group_name_H-M   'P 1'
#
loop_
_entity.id
_entity.type
_entity.pdbx_description
1 polymer ?
#
loop_
_entity_poly.entity_id
_entity_poly.type
_entity_poly.pdbx_seq_one_letter_code
_entity_poly.pdbx_strand_id
1 'polypeptide(L)'
;MHYDIDDRAAQATISQTAGTVSEIESADTNLKDDASSLGGRLTHSPKTAAALTGDVATAFEAAGEALVGMVNNNLQSSSDAVKSYIDGDNQMCTLADAGRQQAYVTDMPGIN
;
A
#
# COMPACT_ATOMS: atom_id res chain seq x y z
N MET A 1 -13.73 -3.52 -22.56
CA MET A 1 -12.29 -3.62 -22.29
C MET A 1 -12.17 -4.55 -21.10
N HIS A 2 -11.43 -5.64 -21.23
CA HIS A 2 -11.07 -6.50 -20.10
C HIS A 2 -9.71 -5.99 -19.63
N TYR A 3 -9.61 -5.55 -18.39
CA TYR A 3 -8.34 -5.09 -17.84
C TYR A 3 -7.56 -6.32 -17.36
N ASP A 4 -6.35 -6.52 -17.88
CA ASP A 4 -5.50 -7.70 -17.64
C ASP A 4 -4.75 -7.59 -16.30
N ILE A 5 -5.49 -7.31 -15.23
CA ILE A 5 -4.95 -7.24 -13.86
C ILE A 5 -5.31 -8.56 -13.16
N ASP A 6 -4.29 -9.30 -12.73
CA ASP A 6 -4.49 -10.45 -11.85
C ASP A 6 -4.78 -9.93 -10.43
N ASP A 7 -6.06 -9.88 -10.08
CA ASP A 7 -6.55 -9.40 -8.78
C ASP A 7 -5.88 -10.10 -7.60
N ARG A 8 -5.60 -11.40 -7.73
CA ARG A 8 -4.96 -12.16 -6.63
C ARG A 8 -3.51 -11.75 -6.48
N ALA A 9 -2.79 -11.56 -7.58
CA ALA A 9 -1.41 -11.08 -7.55
C ALA A 9 -1.33 -9.64 -7.00
N ALA A 10 -2.27 -8.77 -7.37
CA ALA A 10 -2.33 -7.40 -6.88
C ALA A 10 -2.63 -7.35 -5.36
N GLN A 11 -3.63 -8.10 -4.89
CA GLN A 11 -3.95 -8.18 -3.46
C GLN A 11 -2.84 -8.84 -2.64
N ALA A 12 -2.17 -9.86 -3.18
CA ALA A 12 -1.02 -10.48 -2.54
C ALA A 12 0.14 -9.49 -2.37
N THR A 13 0.43 -8.71 -3.42
CA THR A 13 1.46 -7.67 -3.37
C THR A 13 1.13 -6.61 -2.32
N ILE A 14 -0.11 -6.10 -2.29
CA ILE A 14 -0.59 -5.15 -1.27
C ILE A 14 -0.41 -5.73 0.14
N SER A 15 -0.83 -6.98 0.36
CA SER A 15 -0.72 -7.63 1.66
C SER A 15 0.74 -7.81 2.10
N GLN A 16 1.61 -8.16 1.16
CA GLN A 16 3.03 -8.39 1.42
C GLN A 16 3.74 -7.07 1.74
N THR A 17 3.45 -6.00 0.99
CA THR A 17 3.94 -4.65 1.28
C THR A 17 3.44 -4.13 2.62
N ALA A 18 2.19 -4.41 3.01
CA ALA A 18 1.67 -4.08 4.33
C ALA A 18 2.43 -4.80 5.45
N GLY A 19 2.84 -6.06 5.25
CA GLY A 19 3.68 -6.78 6.20
C GLY A 19 5.05 -6.13 6.41
N THR A 20 5.65 -5.57 5.35
CA THR A 20 6.93 -4.85 5.43
C THR A 20 6.81 -3.52 6.20
N VAL A 21 5.63 -2.89 6.24
CA VAL A 21 5.43 -1.67 7.07
C VAL A 21 5.69 -1.96 8.55
N SER A 22 5.15 -3.07 9.07
CA SER A 22 5.39 -3.46 10.46
C SER A 22 6.85 -3.81 10.74
N GLU A 23 7.58 -4.34 9.75
CA GLU A 23 9.03 -4.57 9.86
C GLU A 23 9.80 -3.25 9.94
N ILE A 24 9.41 -2.23 9.16
CA ILE A 24 10.01 -0.88 9.20
C ILE A 24 9.76 -0.22 10.55
N GLU A 25 8.52 -0.25 11.05
CA GLU A 25 8.17 0.31 12.38
C GLU A 25 8.96 -0.37 13.52
N SER A 26 9.12 -1.69 13.42
CA SER A 26 9.92 -2.45 14.39
C SER A 26 11.41 -2.09 14.31
N ALA A 27 11.95 -1.91 13.11
CA ALA A 27 13.34 -1.51 12.92
C ALA A 27 13.61 -0.10 13.47
N ASP A 28 12.68 0.85 13.29
CA ASP A 28 12.80 2.22 13.80
C ASP A 28 12.80 2.25 15.34
N THR A 29 11.91 1.45 15.95
CA THR A 29 11.88 1.25 17.41
C THR A 29 13.20 0.68 17.94
N ASN A 30 13.73 -0.35 17.28
CA ASN A 30 15.00 -0.96 17.70
C ASN A 30 16.17 0.02 17.57
N LEU A 31 16.22 0.83 16.51
CA LEU A 31 17.24 1.86 16.33
C LEU A 31 17.22 2.90 17.45
N LYS A 32 16.03 3.30 17.90
CA LYS A 32 15.85 4.20 19.03
C LYS A 32 16.37 3.62 20.35
N ASP A 33 16.08 2.35 20.60
CA ASP A 33 16.54 1.65 21.80
C ASP A 33 18.06 1.49 21.80
N ASP A 34 18.64 1.10 20.66
CA ASP A 34 20.08 0.96 20.48
C ASP A 34 20.81 2.31 20.64
N ALA A 35 20.25 3.38 20.09
CA ALA A 35 20.77 4.74 20.25
C ALA A 35 20.73 5.21 21.71
N SER A 36 19.63 4.95 22.40
CA SER A 36 19.47 5.28 23.82
C SER A 36 20.48 4.52 24.68
N SER A 37 20.66 3.23 24.40
CA SER A 37 21.65 2.38 25.04
C SER A 37 23.08 2.89 24.80
N LEU A 38 23.42 3.23 23.55
CA LEU A 38 24.74 3.77 23.21
C LEU A 38 24.97 5.16 23.84
N GLY A 39 23.96 6.03 23.88
CA GLY A 39 24.00 7.30 24.61
C GLY A 39 24.31 7.11 26.10
N GLY A 40 23.67 6.11 26.74
CA GLY A 40 23.94 5.72 28.13
C GLY A 40 25.36 5.17 28.37
N ARG A 41 26.01 4.60 27.34
CA ARG A 41 27.41 4.16 27.40
C ARG A 41 28.40 5.31 27.17
N LEU A 42 27.95 6.43 26.62
CA LEU A 42 28.74 7.63 26.36
C LEU A 42 28.69 8.64 27.52
N THR A 43 28.55 8.16 28.77
CA THR A 43 28.49 9.00 29.99
C THR A 43 29.68 9.93 30.18
N HIS A 44 30.86 9.57 29.66
CA HIS A 44 32.06 10.42 29.71
C HIS A 44 32.21 11.35 28.48
N SER A 45 31.27 11.34 27.55
CA SER A 45 31.27 12.18 26.34
C SER A 45 29.86 12.71 26.02
N PRO A 46 29.32 13.59 26.89
CA PRO A 46 27.93 14.06 26.80
C PRO A 46 27.60 14.78 25.49
N LYS A 47 28.57 15.43 24.84
CA LYS A 47 28.37 16.05 23.51
C LYS A 47 28.12 15.01 22.42
N THR A 48 28.84 13.89 22.46
CA THR A 48 28.69 12.80 21.49
C THR A 48 27.37 12.06 21.72
N ALA A 49 27.00 11.83 22.99
CA ALA A 49 25.70 11.24 23.33
C ALA A 49 24.53 12.11 22.85
N ALA A 50 24.63 13.43 23.03
CA ALA A 50 23.60 14.37 22.58
C ALA A 50 23.51 14.44 21.04
N ALA A 51 24.65 14.46 20.34
CA ALA A 51 24.68 14.40 18.88
C ALA A 51 24.04 13.12 18.35
N LEU A 52 24.39 11.96 18.90
CA LEU A 52 23.81 10.67 18.53
C LEU A 52 22.28 10.64 18.75
N THR A 53 21.82 11.14 19.89
CA THR A 53 20.38 11.21 20.19
C THR A 53 19.66 12.14 19.20
N GLY A 54 20.28 13.27 18.86
CA GLY A 54 19.77 14.21 17.86
C GLY A 54 19.70 13.61 16.45
N ASP A 55 20.76 12.90 16.03
CA ASP A 55 20.80 12.23 14.73
C ASP A 55 19.73 11.13 14.63
N VAL A 56 19.51 10.37 15.72
CA VAL A 56 18.50 9.31 15.76
C VAL A 56 17.08 9.87 15.72
N ALA A 57 16.78 10.87 16.55
CA ALA A 57 15.46 11.49 16.56
C ALA A 57 15.15 12.24 15.24
N THR A 58 16.15 12.91 14.65
CA THR A 58 15.89 13.78 13.48
C THR A 58 15.98 13.02 12.17
N ALA A 59 16.96 12.13 12.01
CA ALA A 59 17.20 11.47 10.74
C ALA A 59 16.51 10.11 10.64
N PHE A 60 16.40 9.35 11.73
CA PHE A 60 15.80 8.02 11.70
C PHE A 60 14.30 8.07 11.97
N GLU A 61 13.84 8.64 13.09
CA GLU A 61 12.38 8.69 13.38
C GLU A 61 11.62 9.44 12.29
N ALA A 62 12.08 10.65 11.89
CA ALA A 62 11.37 11.42 10.87
C ALA A 62 11.36 10.74 9.49
N ALA A 63 12.45 10.04 9.13
CA ALA A 63 12.50 9.29 7.86
C ALA A 63 11.67 8.00 7.93
N GLY A 64 11.67 7.31 9.08
CA GLY A 64 10.86 6.13 9.37
C GLY A 64 9.37 6.45 9.28
N GLU A 65 8.92 7.47 10.01
CA GLU A 65 7.53 7.97 9.96
C GLU A 65 7.12 8.39 8.55
N ALA A 66 7.98 9.13 7.84
CA ALA A 66 7.70 9.54 6.46
C ALA A 66 7.59 8.33 5.52
N LEU A 67 8.47 7.34 5.67
CA LEU A 67 8.44 6.11 4.89
C LEU A 67 7.15 5.31 5.14
N VAL A 68 6.80 5.10 6.41
CA VAL A 68 5.56 4.41 6.81
C VAL A 68 4.34 5.13 6.25
N GLY A 69 4.29 6.47 6.36
CA GLY A 69 3.22 7.28 5.79
C GLY A 69 3.10 7.15 4.27
N MET A 70 4.22 7.21 3.55
CA MET A 70 4.24 7.03 2.09
C MET A 70 3.76 5.63 1.69
N VAL A 71 4.24 4.58 2.37
CA VAL A 71 3.86 3.20 2.05
C VAL A 71 2.37 2.99 2.33
N ASN A 72 1.84 3.46 3.46
CA ASN A 72 0.41 3.36 3.78
C ASN A 72 -0.47 4.08 2.76
N ASN A 73 -0.09 5.29 2.34
CA ASN A 73 -0.81 6.03 1.30
C ASN A 73 -0.81 5.30 -0.05
N ASN A 74 0.33 4.70 -0.42
CA ASN A 74 0.45 3.93 -1.65
C ASN A 74 -0.35 2.62 -1.58
N LEU A 75 -0.36 1.94 -0.44
CA LEU A 75 -1.16 0.73 -0.20
C LEU A 75 -2.66 1.03 -0.35
N GLN A 76 -3.12 2.11 0.28
CA GLN A 76 -4.52 2.53 0.17
C GLN A 76 -4.89 2.89 -1.27
N SER A 77 -4.07 3.72 -1.92
CA SER A 77 -4.31 4.11 -3.33
C SER A 77 -4.31 2.91 -4.27
N SER A 78 -3.42 1.95 -4.05
CA SER A 78 -3.34 0.72 -4.85
C SER A 78 -4.56 -0.17 -4.61
N SER A 79 -4.99 -0.31 -3.35
CA SER A 79 -6.21 -1.05 -2.99
C SER A 79 -7.46 -0.44 -3.62
N ASP A 80 -7.60 0.87 -3.56
CA ASP A 80 -8.73 1.60 -4.16
C ASP A 80 -8.74 1.45 -5.69
N ALA A 81 -7.56 1.53 -6.32
CA ALA A 81 -7.42 1.31 -7.76
C ALA A 81 -7.85 -0.11 -8.15
N VAL A 82 -7.30 -1.15 -7.49
CA VAL A 82 -7.66 -2.55 -7.76
C VAL A 82 -9.16 -2.76 -7.60
N LYS A 83 -9.77 -2.22 -6.53
CA LYS A 83 -11.21 -2.32 -6.33
C LYS A 83 -12.01 -1.65 -7.43
N SER A 84 -11.63 -0.43 -7.83
CA SER A 84 -12.29 0.29 -8.92
C SER A 84 -12.19 -0.46 -10.25
N TYR A 85 -11.07 -1.14 -10.51
CA TYR A 85 -10.91 -1.96 -11.71
C TYR A 85 -11.86 -3.15 -11.69
N ILE A 86 -11.92 -3.90 -10.59
CA ILE A 86 -12.81 -5.06 -10.42
C ILE A 86 -14.28 -4.66 -10.57
N ASP A 87 -14.69 -3.58 -9.92
CA ASP A 87 -16.07 -3.09 -9.97
C ASP A 87 -16.45 -2.67 -11.41
N GLY A 88 -15.54 -2.00 -12.12
CA GLY A 88 -15.75 -1.62 -13.52
C GLY A 88 -15.83 -2.81 -14.47
N ASP A 89 -14.99 -3.83 -14.29
CA ASP A 89 -15.00 -5.03 -15.13
C ASP A 89 -16.28 -5.86 -14.92
N ASN A 90 -16.73 -5.99 -13.68
CA ASN A 90 -18.01 -6.64 -13.34
C ASN A 90 -19.21 -5.89 -13.95
N GLN A 91 -19.21 -4.56 -13.91
CA GLN A 91 -20.24 -3.75 -14.55
C GLN A 91 -20.26 -3.94 -16.07
N MET A 92 -19.09 -3.94 -16.71
CA MET A 92 -18.98 -4.15 -18.14
C MET A 92 -19.46 -5.54 -18.56
N CYS A 93 -19.11 -6.59 -17.81
CA CYS A 93 -19.62 -7.94 -18.06
C CYS A 93 -21.14 -8.00 -17.93
N THR A 94 -21.70 -7.40 -16.88
CA THR A 94 -23.16 -7.33 -16.66
C THR A 94 -23.87 -6.62 -17.81
N LEU A 95 -23.34 -5.48 -18.27
CA LEU A 95 -23.89 -4.72 -19.39
C LEU A 95 -23.77 -5.50 -20.71
N ALA A 96 -22.66 -6.20 -20.92
CA ALA A 96 -22.47 -7.05 -22.10
C ALA A 96 -23.46 -8.21 -22.12
N ASP A 97 -23.71 -8.87 -20.99
CA ASP A 97 -24.69 -9.95 -20.88
C ASP A 97 -26.13 -9.44 -21.09
N ALA A 98 -26.47 -8.28 -20.54
CA ALA A 98 -27.76 -7.64 -20.78
C ALA A 98 -27.96 -7.24 -22.27
N GLY A 99 -26.93 -6.69 -22.90
CA GLY A 99 -26.94 -6.36 -24.33
C GLY A 99 -27.05 -7.59 -25.23
N ARG A 100 -26.39 -8.70 -24.88
CA ARG A 100 -26.56 -9.99 -25.56
C ARG A 100 -27.99 -10.47 -25.46
N GLN A 101 -28.60 -10.42 -24.27
CA GLN A 101 -30.00 -10.81 -24.11
C GLN A 101 -30.92 -9.97 -24.99
N GLN A 102 -30.77 -8.64 -25.03
CA GLN A 102 -31.55 -7.74 -25.91
C GLN A 102 -31.36 -8.04 -27.41
N ALA A 103 -30.15 -8.38 -27.85
CA ALA A 103 -29.88 -8.77 -29.22
C ALA A 103 -30.62 -10.06 -29.62
N TYR A 104 -30.87 -10.99 -28.69
CA TYR A 104 -31.65 -12.20 -28.94
C TYR A 104 -33.18 -12.02 -28.84
N VAL A 105 -33.68 -10.91 -28.27
CA VAL A 105 -35.13 -10.60 -28.21
C VAL A 105 -35.59 -9.65 -29.31
N THR A 106 -34.69 -9.21 -30.19
CA THR A 106 -35.10 -8.40 -31.33
C THR A 106 -35.61 -9.34 -32.42
N ASP A 107 -36.87 -9.76 -32.30
CA ASP A 107 -37.66 -10.14 -33.48
C ASP A 107 -37.50 -8.99 -34.47
N MET A 108 -36.76 -9.22 -35.56
CA MET A 108 -36.69 -8.25 -36.65
C MET A 108 -38.13 -8.03 -37.14
N PRO A 109 -38.74 -6.85 -36.92
CA PRO A 109 -40.08 -6.62 -37.42
C PRO A 109 -39.96 -6.38 -38.93
N GLY A 110 -40.07 -7.45 -39.71
CA GLY A 110 -39.99 -7.32 -41.17
C GLY A 110 -39.62 -8.54 -42.00
N ILE A 111 -39.66 -9.77 -41.47
CA ILE A 111 -39.59 -10.96 -42.33
C ILE A 111 -40.94 -11.69 -42.27
N ASN A 112 -41.87 -11.25 -43.13
CA ASN A 112 -43.01 -12.02 -43.65
C ASN A 112 -42.82 -12.20 -45.15
#